data_AF-A0A257M7F8-F1
#
_entry.id   AF-A0A257M7F8-F1
#
_cell.length_a   1.000
_cell.length_b   1.000
_cell.length_c   1.000
_cell.angle_alpha   90.00
_cell.angle_beta   90.00
_cell.angle_gamma   90.00
#
_symmetry.space_group_name_H-M   'P 1'
#
loop_
_entity.id
_entity.type
_entity.pdbx_description
1 polymer ?
#
loop_
_entity_poly.entity_id
_entity_poly.type
_entity_poly.pdbx_seq_one_letter_code
_entity_poly.pdbx_strand_id
1 'polypeptide(L)'
;MHAPLSKALREELKKRNAQLRKGDTVKVMRGDHAGTEGEVEDVDLKRCTIKVAGVSNYRADGTEVPRTIHPSNVMIVKLNLEDAEREKIFARRSE
;
A
#
# COMPACT_ATOMS: atom_id res chain seq x y z
N MET A 1 9.08 -3.70 -4.47
CA MET A 1 7.87 -3.63 -3.62
C MET A 1 6.91 -2.59 -4.21
N HIS A 2 6.30 -2.94 -5.35
CA HIS A 2 5.39 -2.05 -6.08
C HIS A 2 3.98 -2.60 -6.02
N ALA A 3 3.01 -1.70 -5.92
CA ALA A 3 1.59 -2.03 -6.00
C ALA A 3 0.93 -1.24 -7.15
N PRO A 4 -0.09 -1.83 -7.80
CA PRO A 4 -0.90 -1.11 -8.77
C PRO A 4 -1.59 0.10 -8.14
N LEU A 5 -1.65 1.19 -8.89
CA LEU A 5 -2.43 2.37 -8.53
C LEU A 5 -3.92 2.15 -8.85
N SER A 6 -4.79 2.85 -8.12
CA SER A 6 -6.21 2.98 -8.45
C SER A 6 -6.41 3.58 -9.85
N LYS A 7 -7.60 3.39 -10.43
CA LYS A 7 -7.88 3.89 -11.79
C LYS A 7 -7.74 5.41 -11.88
N ALA A 8 -8.28 6.15 -10.90
CA ALA A 8 -8.15 7.60 -10.82
C ALA A 8 -6.68 8.06 -10.79
N LEU A 9 -5.88 7.50 -9.87
CA LEU A 9 -4.46 7.84 -9.75
C LEU A 9 -3.64 7.42 -10.99
N ARG A 10 -4.05 6.34 -11.67
CA ARG A 10 -3.40 5.89 -12.90
C ARG A 10 -3.64 6.85 -14.06
N GLU A 11 -4.82 7.46 -14.13
CA GLU A 11 -5.16 8.47 -15.15
C GLU A 11 -4.42 9.78 -14.88
N GLU A 12 -4.41 10.25 -13.63
CA GLU A 12 -3.73 11.48 -13.22
C GLU A 12 -2.20 11.39 -13.39
N LEU A 13 -1.60 10.32 -12.86
CA LEU A 13 -0.14 10.17 -12.84
C LEU A 13 0.41 9.45 -14.08
N LYS A 14 -0.47 9.00 -14.99
CA LYS A 14 -0.14 8.15 -16.17
C LYS A 14 0.76 6.95 -15.84
N LYS A 15 0.70 6.44 -14.61
CA LYS A 15 1.53 5.31 -14.13
C LYS A 15 0.69 4.12 -13.73
N ARG A 16 1.20 2.92 -14.06
CA ARG A 16 0.51 1.67 -13.72
C ARG A 16 0.62 1.31 -12.24
N ASN A 17 1.79 1.55 -11.65
CA ASN A 17 2.16 1.16 -10.29
C ASN A 17 3.10 2.19 -9.65
N ALA A 18 3.22 2.10 -8.32
CA ALA A 18 4.12 2.93 -7.52
C ALA A 18 4.78 2.09 -6.43
N GLN A 19 5.90 2.59 -5.89
CA GLN A 19 6.50 2.03 -4.69
C GLN A 19 5.65 2.40 -3.47
N LEU A 20 5.37 1.41 -2.63
CA LEU A 20 4.68 1.59 -1.36
C LEU A 20 5.59 2.26 -0.33
N ARG A 21 5.03 3.20 0.44
CA ARG A 21 5.66 3.81 1.60
C ARG A 21 4.72 3.76 2.80
N LYS A 22 5.31 3.98 3.97
CA LYS A 22 4.56 4.18 5.21
C LYS A 22 3.63 5.39 5.05
N GLY A 23 2.39 5.27 5.50
CA GLY A 23 1.37 6.31 5.36
C GLY A 23 0.62 6.33 4.02
N ASP A 24 0.94 5.45 3.06
CA ASP A 24 0.06 5.27 1.89
C ASP A 24 -1.23 4.55 2.30
N THR A 25 -2.38 4.96 1.76
CA THR A 25 -3.63 4.23 1.94
C THR A 25 -3.77 3.19 0.86
N VAL A 26 -3.98 1.94 1.27
CA VAL A 26 -4.02 0.79 0.40
C VAL A 26 -5.29 -0.02 0.61
N LYS A 27 -5.75 -0.67 -0.45
CA LYS A 27 -6.89 -1.58 -0.47
C LYS A 27 -6.43 -3.00 -0.77
N VAL A 28 -6.78 -3.94 0.08
CA VAL A 28 -6.46 -5.35 -0.14
C VAL A 28 -7.37 -5.91 -1.23
N MET A 29 -6.79 -6.48 -2.27
CA MET A 29 -7.51 -7.01 -3.44
C MET A 29 -7.70 -8.53 -3.42
N ARG A 30 -6.86 -9.23 -2.64
CA ARG A 30 -6.80 -10.70 -2.59
C ARG A 30 -6.55 -11.19 -1.17
N GLY A 31 -7.08 -12.38 -0.86
CA GLY A 31 -6.97 -13.03 0.45
C GLY A 31 -8.16 -12.75 1.36
N ASP A 32 -8.05 -13.19 2.62
CA ASP A 32 -9.15 -13.20 3.59
C ASP A 32 -9.68 -11.79 3.94
N HIS A 33 -8.82 -10.78 3.84
CA HIS A 33 -9.15 -9.38 4.12
C HIS A 33 -9.44 -8.56 2.84
N ALA A 34 -9.78 -9.22 1.73
CA ALA A 34 -10.08 -8.53 0.47
C ALA A 34 -11.25 -7.54 0.64
N GLY A 35 -11.08 -6.33 0.09
CA GLY A 35 -12.04 -5.23 0.23
C GLY A 35 -11.71 -4.24 1.34
N THR A 36 -10.88 -4.64 2.31
CA THR A 36 -10.46 -3.78 3.42
C THR A 36 -9.52 -2.68 2.92
N GLU A 37 -9.76 -1.46 3.38
CA GLU A 37 -8.90 -0.29 3.15
C GLU A 37 -8.20 0.07 4.45
N GLY A 38 -6.91 0.38 4.38
CA GLY A 38 -6.11 0.72 5.54
C GLY A 38 -4.82 1.41 5.16
N GLU A 39 -4.18 2.05 6.14
CA GLU A 39 -2.89 2.70 5.95
C GLU A 39 -1.74 1.71 6.14
N VAL A 40 -0.65 1.93 5.41
CA VAL A 40 0.57 1.14 5.55
C VAL A 40 1.33 1.62 6.79
N GLU A 41 1.35 0.80 7.84
CA GLU A 41 2.09 1.09 9.08
C GLU A 41 3.60 0.81 8.91
N ASP A 42 3.90 -0.33 8.29
CA ASP A 42 5.26 -0.83 8.23
C ASP A 42 5.56 -1.55 6.92
N VAL A 43 6.82 -1.43 6.53
CA VAL A 43 7.34 -1.91 5.26
C VAL A 43 8.63 -2.67 5.53
N ASP A 44 8.60 -3.98 5.39
CA ASP A 44 9.76 -4.85 5.57
C ASP A 44 10.39 -5.15 4.20
N LEU A 45 11.52 -4.48 3.92
CA LEU A 45 12.28 -4.67 2.69
C LEU A 45 13.01 -6.01 2.63
N LYS A 46 13.35 -6.61 3.78
CA LYS A 46 14.06 -7.90 3.83
C LYS A 46 13.14 -9.04 3.44
N ARG A 47 11.88 -8.98 3.88
CA ARG A 47 10.84 -9.99 3.57
C ARG A 47 9.93 -9.61 2.42
N CYS A 48 10.08 -8.40 1.87
CA CYS A 48 9.22 -7.85 0.82
C CYS A 48 7.72 -7.85 1.21
N THR A 49 7.42 -7.64 2.49
CA THR A 49 6.05 -7.63 3.02
C THR A 49 5.68 -6.28 3.63
N ILE A 50 4.39 -6.02 3.72
CA ILE A 50 3.83 -4.82 4.34
C ILE A 50 2.85 -5.20 5.45
N LYS A 51 2.71 -4.32 6.44
CA LYS A 51 1.66 -4.37 7.46
C LYS A 51 0.68 -3.24 7.18
N VAL A 52 -0.61 -3.58 7.21
CA VAL A 52 -1.70 -2.64 6.90
C VAL A 52 -2.59 -2.54 8.13
N ALA A 53 -2.92 -1.31 8.52
CA ALA A 53 -3.85 -1.04 9.61
C ALA A 53 -5.22 -1.68 9.31
N GLY A 54 -5.81 -2.35 10.31
CA GLY A 54 -7.08 -3.08 10.15
C GLY A 54 -6.96 -4.47 9.52
N VAL A 55 -5.74 -4.90 9.13
CA VAL A 55 -5.49 -6.28 8.70
C VAL A 55 -4.72 -7.02 9.80
N SER A 56 -5.47 -7.42 10.82
CA SER A 56 -4.97 -8.19 11.97
C SER A 56 -5.66 -9.55 12.08
N ASN A 57 -4.94 -10.50 12.67
CA ASN A 57 -5.48 -11.78 13.10
C ASN A 57 -5.55 -11.80 14.63
N TYR A 58 -6.62 -12.40 15.17
CA TYR A 58 -6.74 -12.63 16.61
C TYR A 58 -6.03 -13.93 16.99
N ARG A 59 -5.20 -13.88 18.04
CA ARG A 59 -4.71 -15.09 18.71
C ARG A 59 -5.81 -15.70 19.59
N ALA A 60 -5.61 -16.95 20.01
CA ALA A 60 -6.48 -17.62 20.99
C ALA A 60 -6.62 -16.82 22.29
N ASP A 61 -5.58 -16.07 22.67
CA ASP A 61 -5.54 -15.21 23.85
C ASP A 61 -6.28 -13.86 23.66
N GLY A 62 -6.90 -13.62 22.51
CA GLY A 62 -7.64 -12.39 22.18
C GLY A 62 -6.76 -11.21 21.73
N THR A 63 -5.43 -11.35 21.75
CA THR A 63 -4.53 -10.29 21.25
C THR A 63 -4.54 -10.20 19.73
N GLU A 64 -4.60 -8.97 19.19
CA GLU A 64 -4.47 -8.70 17.76
C GLU A 64 -3.01 -8.72 17.31
N VAL A 65 -2.75 -9.42 16.20
CA VAL A 65 -1.44 -9.49 15.57
C VAL A 65 -1.55 -9.01 14.14
N PRO A 66 -0.75 -8.03 13.70
CA PRO A 66 -0.79 -7.56 12.33
C PRO A 66 -0.38 -8.69 11.38
N ARG A 67 -1.21 -8.93 10.36
CA ARG A 67 -0.93 -9.91 9.32
C ARG A 67 -0.09 -9.26 8.23
N THR A 68 1.04 -9.88 7.90
CA THR A 68 1.88 -9.40 6.79
C THR A 68 1.24 -9.73 5.46
N ILE A 69 1.24 -8.78 4.53
CA ILE A 69 0.68 -8.91 3.19
C ILE A 69 1.76 -8.68 2.15
N HIS A 70 1.70 -9.41 1.04
CA HIS A 70 2.57 -9.16 -0.11
C HIS A 70 2.01 -7.99 -0.96
N PRO A 71 2.84 -7.01 -1.37
CA PRO A 71 2.40 -5.82 -2.09
C PRO A 71 1.63 -6.09 -3.39
N SER A 72 1.84 -7.23 -4.05
CA SER A 72 1.09 -7.61 -5.26
C SER A 72 -0.41 -7.81 -5.02
N ASN A 73 -0.80 -8.09 -3.78
CA ASN A 73 -2.19 -8.39 -3.41
C ASN A 73 -2.97 -7.14 -3.02
N VAL A 74 -2.38 -5.96 -3.23
CA VAL A 74 -2.87 -4.70 -2.69
C VAL A 74 -2.87 -3.64 -3.79
N MET A 75 -3.78 -2.68 -3.70
CA MET A 75 -3.91 -1.55 -4.61
C MET A 75 -3.77 -0.25 -3.83
N ILE A 76 -2.99 0.70 -4.33
CA ILE A 76 -2.84 2.01 -3.68
C ILE A 76 -4.06 2.87 -4.04
N VAL A 77 -4.76 3.36 -3.02
CA VAL A 77 -5.94 4.24 -3.16
C VAL A 77 -5.55 5.69 -3.03
N LYS A 78 -4.67 6.01 -2.07
CA LYS A 78 -4.13 7.35 -1.84
C LYS A 78 -2.62 7.27 -1.61
N LEU A 79 -1.90 8.21 -2.21
CA LEU A 79 -0.46 8.34 -2.04
C LEU A 79 -0.15 9.40 -0.98
N ASN A 80 0.79 9.12 -0.10
CA ASN A 80 1.41 10.15 0.72
C ASN A 80 2.51 10.88 -0.09
N LEU A 81 2.32 12.18 -0.34
CA LEU A 81 3.22 13.04 -1.11
C LEU A 81 4.01 14.04 -0.25
N GLU A 82 4.13 13.82 1.05
CA GLU A 82 4.93 14.68 1.95
C GLU A 82 6.41 14.81 1.53
N ASP A 83 6.96 13.80 0.86
CA ASP A 83 8.34 13.79 0.38
C ASP A 83 8.48 14.49 -0.98
N ALA A 84 9.19 15.61 -1.01
CA ALA A 84 9.46 16.40 -2.21
C ALA A 84 10.19 15.62 -3.31
N GLU A 85 11.01 14.61 -2.97
CA GLU A 85 11.63 13.75 -3.99
C GLU A 85 10.62 12.80 -4.62
N ARG A 86 9.69 12.29 -3.81
CA ARG A 86 8.63 11.40 -4.29
C ARG A 86 7.71 12.13 -5.26
N GLU A 87 7.34 13.36 -4.95
CA GLU A 87 6.56 14.22 -5.84
C GLU A 87 7.29 14.46 -7.16
N LYS A 88 8.58 14.82 -7.13
CA LYS A 88 9.41 14.99 -8.33
C LYS A 88 9.47 13.73 -9.20
N ILE A 89 9.52 12.54 -8.61
CA ILE A 89 9.51 11.26 -9.36
C ILE A 89 8.19 11.05 -10.10
N PHE A 90 7.07 11.50 -9.53
CA PHE A 90 5.78 11.46 -10.20
C PHE A 90 5.67 12.53 -11.29
N ALA A 91 6.13 13.76 -11.02
CA ALA A 91 6.10 14.88 -11.97
C ALA A 91 7.03 14.69 -13.19
N ARG A 92 8.21 14.09 -13.02
CA ARG A 92 9.22 13.89 -14.09
C ARG A 92 8.75 13.10 -15.31
N ARG A 93 7.64 12.38 -15.20
CA ARG A 93 7.19 11.42 -16.21
C ARG A 93 5.75 11.63 -16.67
N SER A 94 5.07 12.62 -16.09
CA SER A 94 3.72 13.04 -16.50
C SER A 94 3.73 13.97 -17.71
N GLU A 95 4.90 14.51 -18.08
CA GLU A 95 5.19 15.12 -19.38
C GLU A 95 5.31 14.06 -20.49
#